data_AF-A0A024TF42-F1
#
_entry.id   AF-A0A024TF42-F1
#
_cell.length_a   1.000
_cell.length_b   1.000
_cell.length_c   1.000
_cell.angle_alpha   90.00
_cell.angle_beta   90.00
_cell.angle_gamma   90.00
#
_symmetry.space_group_name_H-M   'P 1'
#
loop_
_entity.id
_entity.type
_entity.pdbx_description
1 polymer ?
#
loop_
_entity_poly.entity_id
_entity_poly.type
_entity_poly.pdbx_seq_one_letter_code
_entity_poly.pdbx_strand_id
1 'polypeptide(L)'
;MSEDDGVKRKTAYRFTTQVDIDLLKEVMAVCPHEAPYGQILARWEEVVEHIREMHGPDLITAGCRKSLDDLMAAFKKDTVKSLRATGTEEEYNEREQLIQDLSDMMDSAYKTKKALKEEKSKKIDKREKEGLMLREAALMTMKRKSDALEEEEEVSPSKVKEPRPSSVLKDAASAVVDILSMIDASNEFKRAEIEAKRGSNALLQHKVELEER
;
A
#
# COMPACT_ATOMS: atom_id res chain seq x y z
N MET A 1 -28.41 -38.71 43.13
CA MET A 1 -27.48 -39.09 42.05
C MET A 1 -27.45 -37.92 41.10
N SER A 2 -26.44 -37.07 41.20
CA SER A 2 -26.25 -35.95 40.28
C SER A 2 -25.09 -36.33 39.38
N GLU A 3 -25.41 -36.55 38.10
CA GLU A 3 -24.43 -36.83 37.06
C GLU A 3 -23.66 -35.53 36.77
N ASP A 4 -22.38 -35.54 37.15
CA ASP A 4 -21.40 -34.53 36.79
C ASP A 4 -21.02 -34.77 35.33
N ASP A 5 -21.68 -34.04 34.41
CA ASP A 5 -21.33 -34.03 33.00
C ASP A 5 -20.04 -33.21 32.82
N GLY A 6 -18.92 -33.87 33.11
CA GLY A 6 -17.58 -33.32 32.90
C GLY A 6 -17.39 -32.96 31.43
N VAL A 7 -17.42 -31.66 31.12
CA VAL A 7 -17.13 -31.11 29.80
C VAL A 7 -15.71 -31.53 29.40
N LYS A 8 -15.59 -32.63 28.67
CA LYS A 8 -14.31 -33.10 28.12
C LYS A 8 -13.82 -32.02 27.17
N ARG A 9 -12.74 -31.33 27.54
CA ARG A 9 -12.05 -30.38 26.65
C ARG A 9 -11.71 -31.12 25.36
N LYS A 10 -12.21 -30.62 24.23
CA LYS A 10 -11.88 -31.14 22.90
C LYS A 10 -10.35 -31.22 22.78
N THR A 11 -9.84 -32.40 22.45
CA THR A 11 -8.41 -32.61 22.20
C THR A 11 -7.98 -31.69 21.06
N ALA A 12 -6.87 -30.98 21.24
CA ALA A 12 -6.31 -30.15 20.18
C ALA A 12 -5.98 -31.01 18.96
N TYR A 13 -6.25 -30.49 17.75
CA TYR A 13 -5.88 -31.14 16.52
C TYR A 13 -4.37 -31.42 16.48
N ARG A 14 -3.99 -32.63 16.07
CA ARG A 14 -2.58 -33.05 15.99
C ARG A 14 -2.08 -32.88 14.55
N PHE A 15 -1.25 -31.88 14.34
CA PHE A 15 -0.58 -31.66 13.07
C PHE A 15 0.39 -32.81 12.75
N THR A 16 0.37 -33.23 11.50
CA THR A 16 1.31 -34.20 10.91
C THR A 16 2.16 -33.48 9.87
N THR A 17 3.29 -34.08 9.46
CA THR A 17 4.16 -33.50 8.42
C THR A 17 3.38 -33.19 7.13
N GLN A 18 2.49 -34.08 6.70
CA GLN A 18 1.67 -33.85 5.51
C GLN A 18 0.70 -32.67 5.69
N VAL A 19 0.05 -32.55 6.85
CA VAL A 19 -0.84 -31.41 7.15
C VAL A 19 -0.06 -30.10 7.14
N ASP A 20 1.17 -30.09 7.66
CA ASP A 20 2.04 -28.92 7.62
C ASP A 20 2.42 -28.53 6.18
N ILE A 21 2.75 -29.51 5.33
CA ILE A 21 3.03 -29.27 3.90
C ILE A 21 1.83 -28.62 3.21
N ASP A 22 0.64 -29.18 3.39
CA ASP A 22 -0.57 -28.66 2.77
C ASP A 22 -0.91 -27.27 3.32
N LEU A 23 -0.74 -27.06 4.64
CA LEU A 23 -0.89 -25.74 5.26
C LEU A 23 0.05 -24.70 4.65
N LEU A 24 1.32 -25.03 4.44
CA LEU A 24 2.30 -24.12 3.84
C LEU A 24 1.90 -23.76 2.41
N LYS A 25 1.49 -24.76 1.60
CA LYS A 25 1.00 -24.54 0.23
C LYS A 25 -0.21 -23.60 0.20
N GLU A 26 -1.19 -23.83 1.08
CA GLU A 26 -2.38 -22.96 1.15
C GLU A 26 -2.06 -21.54 1.64
N VAL A 27 -1.15 -21.39 2.62
CA VAL A 27 -0.70 -20.06 3.07
C VAL A 27 0.03 -19.31 1.95
N MET A 28 0.83 -20.00 1.14
CA MET A 28 1.50 -19.42 -0.04
C MET A 28 0.52 -19.08 -1.16
N ALA A 29 -0.59 -19.82 -1.31
CA ALA A 29 -1.60 -19.54 -2.32
C ALA A 29 -2.50 -18.35 -1.94
N VAL A 30 -2.98 -18.30 -0.70
CA VAL A 30 -3.92 -17.28 -0.22
C VAL A 30 -3.20 -15.98 0.20
N CYS A 31 -1.91 -16.07 0.53
CA CYS A 31 -1.07 -14.98 1.02
C CYS A 31 -1.69 -14.14 2.15
N PRO A 32 -2.05 -14.73 3.32
CA PRO A 32 -2.67 -13.96 4.41
C PRO A 32 -1.82 -12.79 4.94
N HIS A 33 -0.49 -12.89 4.82
CA HIS A 33 0.46 -11.85 5.23
C HIS A 33 0.46 -10.61 4.30
N GLU A 34 -0.03 -10.77 3.07
CA GLU A 34 -0.19 -9.68 2.12
C GLU A 34 -1.51 -8.94 2.27
N ALA A 35 -2.49 -9.52 2.99
CA ALA A 35 -3.83 -9.00 3.13
C ALA A 35 -3.89 -7.50 3.49
N PRO A 36 -4.85 -6.75 2.93
CA PRO A 36 -5.11 -5.38 3.34
C PRO A 36 -5.41 -5.27 4.85
N TYR A 37 -5.25 -4.06 5.39
CA TYR A 37 -5.56 -3.78 6.79
C TYR A 37 -6.99 -4.23 7.12
N GLY A 38 -7.15 -4.99 8.21
CA GLY A 38 -8.43 -5.54 8.66
C GLY A 38 -8.87 -6.83 7.96
N GLN A 39 -8.20 -7.30 6.90
CA GLN A 39 -8.60 -8.49 6.13
C GLN A 39 -7.79 -9.75 6.44
N ILE A 40 -6.77 -9.66 7.29
CA ILE A 40 -5.89 -10.78 7.65
C ILE A 40 -6.71 -11.97 8.17
N LEU A 41 -7.69 -11.73 9.04
CA LEU A 41 -8.50 -12.81 9.62
C LEU A 41 -9.30 -13.55 8.54
N ALA A 42 -9.94 -12.84 7.63
CA ALA A 42 -10.72 -13.44 6.55
C ALA A 42 -9.85 -14.32 5.62
N ARG A 43 -8.63 -13.87 5.29
CA ARG A 43 -7.68 -14.69 4.52
C ARG A 43 -7.23 -15.94 5.27
N TRP A 44 -7.09 -15.84 6.58
CA TRP A 44 -6.79 -17.00 7.41
C TRP A 44 -7.97 -17.97 7.55
N GLU A 45 -9.21 -17.47 7.54
CA GLU A 45 -10.42 -18.30 7.47
C GLU A 45 -10.47 -19.07 6.15
N GLU A 46 -10.16 -18.42 5.02
CA GLU A 46 -10.06 -19.06 3.69
C GLU A 46 -9.05 -20.23 3.69
N VAL A 47 -7.82 -20.01 4.20
CA VAL A 47 -6.81 -21.07 4.36
C VAL A 47 -7.36 -22.25 5.17
N VAL A 48 -8.08 -21.98 6.26
CA VAL A 48 -8.60 -23.03 7.14
C VAL A 48 -9.71 -23.82 6.47
N GLU A 49 -10.58 -23.18 5.69
CA GLU A 49 -11.62 -23.87 4.93
C GLU A 49 -10.99 -24.86 3.94
N HIS A 50 -9.99 -24.45 3.15
CA HIS A 50 -9.29 -25.36 2.23
C HIS A 50 -8.62 -26.53 2.97
N ILE A 51 -7.99 -26.25 4.12
CA ILE A 51 -7.34 -27.27 4.93
C ILE A 51 -8.34 -28.24 5.56
N ARG A 52 -9.54 -27.76 5.92
CA ARG A 52 -10.64 -28.60 6.42
C ARG A 52 -11.21 -29.52 5.34
N GLU A 53 -11.26 -29.09 4.10
CA GLU A 53 -11.68 -29.92 2.98
C GLU A 53 -10.76 -31.13 2.80
N MET A 54 -9.46 -30.96 3.05
CA MET A 54 -8.46 -32.04 2.93
C MET A 54 -8.35 -32.91 4.19
N HIS A 55 -8.37 -32.31 5.38
CA HIS A 55 -7.96 -32.96 6.63
C HIS A 55 -9.07 -33.05 7.69
N GLY A 56 -10.26 -32.53 7.39
CA GLY A 56 -11.45 -32.60 8.25
C GLY A 56 -11.72 -31.34 9.09
N PRO A 57 -12.91 -31.26 9.71
CA PRO A 57 -13.47 -30.02 10.26
C PRO A 57 -12.85 -29.55 11.58
N ASP A 58 -12.01 -30.37 12.22
CA ASP A 58 -11.45 -30.06 13.55
C ASP A 58 -10.30 -29.03 13.52
N LEU A 59 -9.83 -28.67 12.32
CA LEU A 59 -8.87 -27.58 12.13
C LEU A 59 -9.52 -26.23 12.39
N ILE A 60 -8.78 -25.32 13.02
CA ILE A 60 -9.27 -23.97 13.37
C ILE A 60 -8.19 -22.94 13.06
N THR A 61 -8.62 -21.71 12.80
CA THR A 61 -7.73 -20.58 12.45
C THR A 61 -6.61 -20.37 13.44
N ALA A 62 -6.90 -20.40 14.74
CA ALA A 62 -5.87 -20.26 15.77
C ALA A 62 -4.85 -21.41 15.73
N GLY A 63 -5.28 -22.63 15.40
CA GLY A 63 -4.44 -23.81 15.27
C GLY A 63 -3.51 -23.73 14.07
N CYS A 64 -4.04 -23.41 12.88
CA CYS A 64 -3.25 -23.26 11.66
C CYS A 64 -2.22 -22.14 11.78
N ARG A 65 -2.61 -20.98 12.34
CA ARG A 65 -1.68 -19.87 12.60
C ARG A 65 -0.58 -20.27 13.56
N LYS A 66 -0.94 -20.92 14.66
CA LYS A 66 0.03 -21.41 15.63
C LYS A 66 0.97 -22.45 15.01
N SER A 67 0.45 -23.39 14.20
CA SER A 67 1.30 -24.37 13.52
C SER A 67 2.30 -23.69 12.59
N LEU A 68 1.86 -22.69 11.80
CA LEU A 68 2.78 -21.92 10.97
C LEU A 68 3.84 -21.18 11.80
N ASP A 69 3.44 -20.50 12.87
CA ASP A 69 4.37 -19.78 13.75
C ASP A 69 5.39 -20.74 14.38
N ASP A 70 4.93 -21.91 14.85
CA ASP A 70 5.77 -22.95 15.43
C ASP A 70 6.74 -23.55 14.39
N LEU A 71 6.29 -23.78 13.15
CA LEU A 71 7.13 -24.22 12.02
C LEU A 71 8.21 -23.19 11.67
N MET A 72 7.84 -21.92 11.53
CA MET A 72 8.78 -20.83 11.24
C MET A 72 9.80 -20.65 12.37
N ALA A 73 9.36 -20.80 13.64
CA ALA A 73 10.24 -20.72 14.80
C ALA A 73 11.19 -21.92 14.88
N ALA A 74 10.67 -23.13 14.63
CA ALA A 74 11.47 -24.35 14.55
C ALA A 74 12.49 -24.26 13.42
N PHE A 75 12.10 -23.86 12.21
CA PHE A 75 13.00 -23.73 11.07
C PHE A 75 14.14 -22.73 11.34
N LYS A 76 13.85 -21.57 11.94
CA LYS A 76 14.88 -20.59 12.33
C LYS A 76 15.84 -21.15 13.40
N LYS A 77 15.33 -21.97 14.31
CA LYS A 77 16.13 -22.64 15.34
C LYS A 77 16.91 -23.84 14.78
N ASP A 78 16.37 -24.54 13.80
CA ASP A 78 16.93 -25.75 13.20
C ASP A 78 17.91 -25.46 12.07
N THR A 79 17.83 -24.26 11.46
CA THR A 79 18.97 -23.62 10.76
C THR A 79 20.20 -23.56 11.69
N VAL A 80 19.99 -23.65 13.01
CA VAL A 80 21.04 -23.67 14.04
C VAL A 80 21.24 -25.07 14.69
N LYS A 81 20.37 -26.08 14.50
CA LYS A 81 20.54 -27.52 14.93
C LYS A 81 19.31 -28.40 14.59
N SER A 82 19.44 -29.45 13.79
CA SER A 82 18.31 -30.28 13.30
C SER A 82 17.74 -31.30 14.30
N LEU A 83 16.42 -31.53 14.28
CA LEU A 83 15.82 -32.81 14.68
C LEU A 83 14.71 -33.24 13.70
N ARG A 84 14.85 -34.44 13.12
CA ARG A 84 13.80 -35.13 12.34
C ARG A 84 13.11 -36.16 13.21
N ALA A 85 11.78 -36.15 13.26
CA ALA A 85 11.02 -37.16 13.97
C ALA A 85 9.70 -37.50 13.28
N THR A 86 9.67 -38.69 12.65
CA THR A 86 8.51 -39.38 12.02
C THR A 86 7.96 -38.73 10.76
N GLY A 87 8.49 -39.12 9.60
CA GLY A 87 8.15 -38.65 8.26
C GLY A 87 9.21 -39.20 7.30
N THR A 88 8.90 -39.26 6.01
CA THR A 88 9.94 -39.66 5.04
C THR A 88 10.92 -38.51 4.83
N GLU A 89 12.13 -38.85 4.41
CA GLU A 89 13.15 -37.84 4.12
C GLU A 89 12.66 -36.81 3.10
N GLU A 90 11.86 -37.26 2.14
CA GLU A 90 11.27 -36.45 1.08
C GLU A 90 10.23 -35.46 1.62
N GLU A 91 9.31 -35.90 2.48
CA GLU A 91 8.31 -35.03 3.11
C GLU A 91 8.97 -33.94 3.97
N TYR A 92 10.03 -34.29 4.69
CA TYR A 92 10.79 -33.32 5.48
C TYR A 92 11.46 -32.26 4.62
N ASN A 93 12.13 -32.69 3.55
CA ASN A 93 12.81 -31.80 2.63
C ASN A 93 11.82 -30.88 1.91
N GLU A 94 10.67 -31.40 1.48
CA GLU A 94 9.61 -30.58 0.89
C GLU A 94 9.10 -29.53 1.88
N ARG A 95 8.80 -29.93 3.12
CA ARG A 95 8.34 -28.99 4.15
C ARG A 95 9.38 -27.91 4.44
N GLU A 96 10.65 -28.28 4.57
CA GLU A 96 11.75 -27.31 4.80
C GLU A 96 11.90 -26.34 3.63
N GLN A 97 11.83 -26.81 2.38
CA GLN A 97 11.87 -25.95 1.19
C GLN A 97 10.70 -24.97 1.17
N LEU A 98 9.48 -25.45 1.45
CA LEU A 98 8.29 -24.60 1.49
C LEU A 98 8.36 -23.53 2.59
N ILE A 99 8.90 -23.89 3.77
CA ILE A 99 9.10 -22.91 4.85
C ILE A 99 10.10 -21.83 4.43
N GLN A 100 11.21 -22.20 3.78
CA GLN A 100 12.20 -21.26 3.27
C GLN A 100 11.59 -20.32 2.22
N ASP A 101 10.89 -20.87 1.22
CA ASP A 101 10.26 -20.10 0.16
C ASP A 101 9.22 -19.11 0.71
N LEU A 102 8.40 -19.56 1.66
CA LEU A 102 7.43 -18.70 2.34
C LEU A 102 8.12 -17.60 3.16
N SER A 103 9.22 -17.91 3.85
CA SER A 103 9.99 -16.92 4.59
C SER A 103 10.54 -15.83 3.66
N ASP A 104 11.10 -16.22 2.52
CA ASP A 104 11.64 -15.28 1.54
C ASP A 104 10.53 -14.43 0.90
N MET A 105 9.37 -15.03 0.62
CA MET A 105 8.18 -14.33 0.14
C MET A 105 7.72 -13.27 1.14
N MET A 106 7.58 -13.63 2.42
CA MET A 106 7.16 -12.71 3.48
C MET A 106 8.15 -11.55 3.68
N ASP A 107 9.45 -11.83 3.63
CA ASP A 107 10.50 -10.82 3.74
C ASP A 107 10.49 -9.86 2.54
N SER A 108 10.27 -10.37 1.33
CA SER A 108 10.12 -9.56 0.12
C SER A 108 8.88 -8.67 0.19
N ALA A 109 7.75 -9.22 0.62
CA ALA A 109 6.50 -8.48 0.82
C ALA A 109 6.67 -7.36 1.85
N TYR A 110 7.35 -7.64 2.97
CA TYR A 110 7.66 -6.63 3.99
C TYR A 110 8.55 -5.51 3.46
N LYS A 111 9.63 -5.85 2.74
CA LYS A 111 10.53 -4.86 2.12
C LYS A 111 9.76 -3.97 1.13
N THR A 112 8.90 -4.55 0.32
CA THR A 112 8.06 -3.83 -0.65
C THR A 112 7.07 -2.90 0.06
N LYS A 113 6.33 -3.39 1.07
CA LYS A 113 5.41 -2.57 1.88
C LYS A 113 6.13 -1.41 2.57
N LYS A 114 7.34 -1.66 3.09
CA LYS A 114 8.17 -0.63 3.73
C LYS A 114 8.62 0.43 2.73
N ALA A 115 9.12 0.03 1.56
CA ALA A 115 9.55 0.95 0.50
C ALA A 115 8.40 1.84 0.02
N LEU A 116 7.21 1.27 -0.18
CA LEU A 116 6.01 2.03 -0.57
C LEU A 116 5.59 3.05 0.49
N LYS A 117 5.70 2.70 1.78
CA LYS A 117 5.41 3.62 2.89
C LYS A 117 6.41 4.76 2.93
N GLU A 118 7.70 4.45 2.77
CA GLU A 118 8.78 5.46 2.75
C GLU A 118 8.63 6.43 1.58
N GLU A 119 8.34 5.93 0.37
CA GLU A 119 8.06 6.75 -0.80
C GLU A 119 6.86 7.69 -0.60
N LYS A 120 5.77 7.20 0.00
CA LYS A 120 4.62 8.03 0.35
C LYS A 120 5.00 9.13 1.34
N SER A 121 5.78 8.81 2.37
CA SER A 121 6.26 9.79 3.35
C SER A 121 7.15 10.86 2.70
N LYS A 122 8.09 10.46 1.83
CA LYS A 122 8.96 11.41 1.10
C LYS A 122 8.16 12.37 0.23
N LYS A 123 7.10 11.89 -0.43
CA LYS A 123 6.21 12.74 -1.24
C LYS A 123 5.43 13.75 -0.40
N ILE A 124 5.01 13.36 0.80
CA ILE A 124 4.33 14.25 1.75
C ILE A 124 5.31 15.32 2.25
N ASP A 125 6.49 14.91 2.73
CA ASP A 125 7.54 15.83 3.21
C ASP A 125 7.97 16.83 2.13
N LYS A 126 8.17 16.35 0.89
CA LYS A 126 8.47 17.22 -0.25
C LYS A 126 7.38 18.27 -0.46
N ARG A 127 6.10 17.88 -0.44
CA ARG A 127 4.97 18.81 -0.59
C ARG A 127 4.92 19.84 0.54
N GLU A 128 5.17 19.42 1.77
CA GLU A 128 5.22 20.33 2.92
C GLU A 128 6.35 21.34 2.79
N LYS A 129 7.55 20.88 2.39
CA LYS A 129 8.70 21.74 2.15
C LYS A 129 8.47 22.73 1.01
N GLU A 130 7.89 22.28 -0.11
CA GLU A 130 7.49 23.16 -1.22
C GLU A 130 6.45 24.20 -0.77
N GLY A 131 5.48 23.80 0.05
CA GLY A 131 4.49 24.71 0.63
C GLY A 131 5.10 25.76 1.57
N LEU A 132 6.10 25.38 2.37
CA LEU A 132 6.84 26.31 3.22
C LEU A 132 7.62 27.34 2.39
N MET A 133 8.33 26.88 1.34
CA MET A 133 9.07 27.78 0.45
C MET A 133 8.14 28.79 -0.24
N LEU A 134 6.95 28.35 -0.69
CA LEU A 134 5.98 29.23 -1.33
C LEU A 134 5.48 30.32 -0.37
N ARG A 135 5.21 29.98 0.89
CA ARG A 135 4.80 30.95 1.93
C ARG A 135 5.91 31.95 2.25
N GLU A 136 7.15 31.48 2.39
CA GLU A 136 8.30 32.34 2.64
C GLU A 136 8.53 33.33 1.48
N ALA A 137 8.47 32.84 0.24
CA ALA A 137 8.59 33.68 -0.95
C ALA A 137 7.50 34.77 -1.00
N ALA A 138 6.25 34.42 -0.70
CA ALA A 138 5.15 35.38 -0.63
C ALA A 138 5.41 36.48 0.42
N LEU A 139 5.84 36.12 1.63
CA LEU A 139 6.18 37.08 2.68
C LEU A 139 7.34 38.02 2.27
N MET A 140 8.36 37.49 1.60
CA MET A 140 9.48 38.30 1.09
C MET A 140 9.03 39.29 0.01
N THR A 141 8.10 38.91 -0.87
CA THR A 141 7.55 39.84 -1.87
C THR A 141 6.70 40.94 -1.24
N MET A 142 5.97 40.66 -0.15
CA MET A 142 5.22 41.67 0.58
C MET A 142 6.15 42.63 1.34
N LYS A 143 7.23 42.12 1.96
CA LYS A 143 8.21 42.95 2.69
C LYS A 143 8.92 43.95 1.76
N ARG A 144 9.29 43.53 0.54
CA ARG A 144 9.85 44.46 -0.46
C ARG A 144 8.85 45.51 -0.92
N LYS A 145 7.56 45.22 -0.85
CA LYS A 145 6.49 46.15 -1.22
C LYS A 145 6.16 47.12 -0.08
N SER A 146 6.40 46.76 1.18
CA SER A 146 6.31 47.68 2.32
C SER A 146 7.54 48.59 2.41
N ASP A 147 8.75 48.08 2.20
CA ASP A 147 9.97 48.91 2.20
C ASP A 147 9.95 49.94 1.06
N ALA A 148 9.34 49.60 -0.09
CA ALA A 148 9.14 50.53 -1.21
C ALA A 148 8.03 51.60 -0.96
N LEU A 149 7.29 51.51 0.15
CA LEU A 149 6.27 52.49 0.56
C LEU A 149 6.72 53.33 1.78
N GLU A 150 7.88 53.04 2.37
CA GLU A 150 8.45 53.81 3.49
C GLU A 150 9.49 54.87 3.04
N GLU A 151 9.86 54.92 1.75
CA GLU A 151 10.73 55.96 1.17
C GLU A 151 9.96 57.03 0.39
N GLU A 152 8.80 57.51 0.85
CA GLU A 152 8.20 58.76 0.34
C GLU A 152 7.49 59.56 1.45
N GLU A 153 8.24 60.09 2.41
CA GLU A 153 7.86 61.34 3.10
C GLU A 153 9.00 62.36 3.02
N GLU A 154 8.89 63.31 2.09
CA GLU A 154 9.27 64.72 2.24
C GLU A 154 8.62 65.52 1.08
N VAL A 155 7.86 66.56 1.43
CA VAL A 155 6.89 67.26 0.56
C VAL A 155 7.53 68.41 -0.22
N SER A 156 7.17 68.58 -1.51
CA SER A 156 6.85 69.91 -2.08
C SER A 156 6.12 69.88 -3.43
N PRO A 157 5.19 70.83 -3.69
CA PRO A 157 4.09 70.64 -4.62
C PRO A 157 4.33 71.32 -5.97
N SER A 158 3.92 70.67 -7.07
CA SER A 158 3.30 71.29 -8.27
C SER A 158 3.35 70.37 -9.49
N LYS A 159 2.20 69.84 -9.91
CA LYS A 159 1.64 69.90 -11.28
C LYS A 159 0.60 68.79 -11.48
N VAL A 160 -0.63 69.22 -11.71
CA VAL A 160 -1.74 68.42 -12.23
C VAL A 160 -1.31 67.76 -13.55
N LYS A 161 -1.22 66.42 -13.58
CA LYS A 161 -1.24 65.63 -14.82
C LYS A 161 -2.02 64.33 -14.59
N GLU A 162 -2.90 64.06 -15.54
CA GLU A 162 -3.92 63.01 -15.64
C GLU A 162 -3.42 61.58 -15.31
N PRO A 163 -4.31 60.69 -14.83
CA PRO A 163 -3.94 59.33 -14.48
C PRO A 163 -3.72 58.49 -15.76
N ARG A 164 -2.47 58.07 -16.00
CA ARG A 164 -2.14 57.06 -17.02
C ARG A 164 -2.44 55.66 -16.46
N PRO A 165 -3.31 54.86 -17.09
CA PRO A 165 -3.55 53.48 -16.69
C PRO A 165 -2.61 52.56 -17.49
N SER A 166 -1.46 52.11 -16.97
CA SER A 166 -0.55 51.37 -17.89
C SER A 166 0.40 50.29 -17.37
N SER A 167 0.46 49.94 -16.08
CA SER A 167 1.26 48.76 -15.65
C SER A 167 0.40 47.69 -14.99
N VAL A 168 -0.31 48.06 -13.93
CA VAL A 168 -1.08 47.12 -13.10
C VAL A 168 -2.18 46.37 -13.88
N LEU A 169 -2.85 47.04 -14.82
CA LEU A 169 -3.88 46.40 -15.66
C LEU A 169 -3.29 45.43 -16.69
N LYS A 170 -2.05 45.66 -17.15
CA LYS A 170 -1.37 44.76 -18.09
C LYS A 170 -0.90 43.48 -17.38
N ASP A 171 -0.41 43.62 -16.16
CA ASP A 171 0.01 42.49 -15.33
C ASP A 171 -1.18 41.61 -14.94
N ALA A 172 -2.31 42.24 -14.58
CA ALA A 172 -3.55 41.52 -14.30
C ALA A 172 -4.10 40.79 -15.53
N ALA A 173 -4.06 41.42 -16.71
CA ALA A 173 -4.48 40.77 -17.96
C ALA A 173 -3.57 39.60 -18.33
N SER A 174 -2.25 39.73 -18.14
CA SER A 174 -1.28 38.65 -18.38
C SER A 174 -1.54 37.45 -17.46
N ALA A 175 -1.76 37.68 -16.17
CA ALA A 175 -2.04 36.61 -15.22
C ALA A 175 -3.34 35.85 -15.55
N VAL A 176 -4.36 36.55 -16.05
CA VAL A 176 -5.62 35.91 -16.48
C VAL A 176 -5.41 35.03 -17.73
N VAL A 177 -4.58 35.47 -18.68
CA VAL A 177 -4.22 34.69 -19.87
C VAL A 177 -3.46 33.42 -19.50
N ASP A 178 -2.50 33.52 -18.56
CA ASP A 178 -1.75 32.35 -18.09
C ASP A 178 -2.66 31.32 -17.40
N ILE A 179 -3.60 31.79 -16.57
CA ILE A 179 -4.58 30.91 -15.91
C ILE A 179 -5.47 30.21 -16.92
N LEU A 180 -5.94 30.92 -17.96
CA LEU A 180 -6.74 30.32 -19.04
C LEU A 180 -5.95 29.23 -19.77
N SER A 181 -4.68 29.49 -20.10
CA SER A 181 -3.81 28.50 -20.75
C SER A 181 -3.59 27.25 -19.89
N MET A 182 -3.48 27.39 -18.56
CA MET A 182 -3.36 26.25 -17.64
C MET A 182 -4.64 25.42 -17.58
N ILE A 183 -5.81 26.06 -17.64
CA ILE A 183 -7.12 25.37 -17.65
C ILE A 183 -7.27 24.55 -18.93
N ASP A 184 -6.88 25.12 -20.08
CA ASP A 184 -6.95 24.42 -21.37
C ASP A 184 -6.02 23.20 -21.40
N ALA A 185 -4.78 23.36 -20.94
CA ALA A 185 -3.84 22.23 -20.82
C ALA A 185 -4.36 21.14 -19.86
N SER A 186 -5.00 21.53 -18.75
CA SER A 186 -5.61 20.57 -17.82
C SER A 186 -6.79 19.83 -18.44
N ASN A 187 -7.58 20.51 -19.27
CA ASN A 187 -8.71 19.92 -19.98
C ASN A 187 -8.25 18.97 -21.08
N GLU A 188 -7.20 19.31 -21.82
CA GLU A 188 -6.59 18.44 -22.82
C GLU A 188 -6.02 17.17 -22.19
N PHE A 189 -5.29 17.32 -21.07
CA PHE A 189 -4.77 16.19 -20.31
C PHE A 189 -5.87 15.23 -19.86
N LYS A 190 -6.97 15.76 -19.31
CA LYS A 190 -8.13 14.94 -18.89
C LYS A 190 -8.78 14.22 -20.07
N ARG A 191 -8.84 14.85 -21.25
CA ARG A 191 -9.39 14.22 -22.46
C ARG A 191 -8.51 13.07 -22.93
N ALA A 192 -7.19 13.27 -23.00
CA ALA A 192 -6.24 12.23 -23.37
C ALA A 192 -6.26 11.05 -22.39
N GLU A 193 -6.38 11.32 -21.08
CA GLU A 193 -6.50 10.27 -20.06
C GLU A 193 -7.80 9.45 -20.22
N ILE A 194 -8.93 10.11 -20.52
CA ILE A 194 -10.20 9.42 -20.78
C ILE A 194 -10.12 8.57 -22.04
N GLU A 195 -9.48 9.07 -23.10
CA GLU A 195 -9.29 8.34 -24.36
C GLU A 195 -8.41 7.11 -24.19
N ALA A 196 -7.29 7.23 -23.46
CA ALA A 196 -6.42 6.10 -23.14
C ALA A 196 -7.17 5.00 -22.35
N LYS A 197 -8.00 5.39 -21.38
CA LYS A 197 -8.85 4.45 -20.62
C LYS A 197 -9.89 3.78 -21.51
N ARG A 198 -10.50 4.51 -22.46
CA ARG A 198 -11.45 3.96 -23.43
C ARG A 198 -10.79 2.96 -24.39
N GLY A 199 -9.59 3.27 -24.89
CA GLY A 199 -8.83 2.37 -25.75
C GLY A 199 -8.42 1.08 -25.04
N SER A 200 -7.95 1.18 -23.80
CA SER A 200 -7.61 0.01 -22.96
C SER A 200 -8.84 -0.88 -22.71
N ASN A 201 -10.00 -0.29 -22.39
CA ASN A 201 -11.24 -1.04 -22.22
C ASN A 201 -11.72 -1.71 -23.51
N ALA A 202 -11.58 -1.06 -24.67
CA ALA A 202 -11.95 -1.65 -25.96
C ALA A 202 -11.06 -2.85 -26.32
N LEU A 203 -9.76 -2.79 -26.02
CA LEU A 203 -8.83 -3.91 -26.20
C LEU A 203 -9.16 -5.08 -25.27
N LEU A 204 -9.53 -4.79 -24.02
CA LEU A 204 -9.99 -5.81 -23.07
C LEU A 204 -11.26 -6.49 -23.55
N GLN A 205 -12.24 -5.74 -24.07
CA GLN A 205 -13.47 -6.31 -24.62
C GLN A 205 -13.20 -7.21 -25.83
N HIS A 206 -12.34 -6.78 -26.76
CA HIS A 206 -11.97 -7.60 -27.92
C HIS A 206 -11.16 -8.85 -27.51
N LYS A 207 -10.37 -8.78 -26.44
CA LYS A 207 -9.66 -9.94 -25.90
C LYS A 207 -10.61 -10.95 -25.29
N VAL A 208 -11.60 -10.48 -24.52
CA VAL A 208 -12.66 -11.33 -23.95
C VAL A 208 -13.46 -12.02 -25.06
N GLU A 209 -13.86 -11.30 -26.12
CA GLU A 209 -14.61 -11.90 -27.25
C GLU A 209 -13.81 -12.96 -28.02
N LEU A 210 -12.48 -12.89 -28.04
CA LEU A 210 -11.61 -13.91 -28.64
C LEU A 210 -11.41 -15.13 -27.72
N GLU A 211 -11.44 -14.95 -26.40
CA GLU A 211 -11.33 -16.05 -25.42
C GLU A 211 -12.66 -16.82 -25.28
N GLU A 212 -13.79 -16.23 -25.69
CA GLU A 212 -15.13 -16.86 -25.69
C GLU A 212 -15.48 -17.62 -26.98
N ARG A 213 -14.58 -17.69 -27.98
CA ARG A 213 -14.73 -18.48 -29.22
C ARG A 213 -13.83 -19.70 -29.25
#